data_AF-A0A2V7CU89-F1
#
_entry.id   AF-A0A2V7CU89-F1
#
_cell.length_a   1.000
_cell.length_b   1.000
_cell.length_c   1.000
_cell.angle_alpha   90.00
_cell.angle_beta   90.00
_cell.angle_gamma   90.00
#
_symmetry.space_group_name_H-M   'P 1'
#
loop_
_entity.id
_entity.type
_entity.pdbx_description
1 polymer ?
#
loop_
_entity_poly.entity_id
_entity_poly.type
_entity_poly.pdbx_seq_one_letter_code
_entity_poly.pdbx_strand_id
1 'polypeptide(L)'
;MSKRLVALATAAILIAAGIGGARADANARILKMPLGLPIQLVSGYKGTAEIGLAASSGEVAGACWSWESMRSTWRAALDSGEVVAVLQTSTRAFPDLAAVPLGLSLAKTDEARQLIKVGIQNPAAFARPLTLPPGTPKDRVLLLRKAFRETLKDPAYK
;
A
#
# COMPACT_ATOMS: atom_id res chain seq x y z
N MET A 1 -13.14 27.90 -1.03
CA MET A 1 -11.66 27.88 -0.98
C MET A 1 -11.21 26.44 -0.78
N SER A 2 -10.88 25.75 -1.88
CA SER A 2 -10.47 24.35 -1.91
C SER A 2 -9.01 24.25 -1.45
N LYS A 3 -8.77 23.68 -0.27
CA LYS A 3 -7.44 23.25 0.14
C LYS A 3 -7.11 22.00 -0.69
N ARG A 4 -6.39 22.19 -1.79
CA ARG A 4 -5.79 21.08 -2.53
C ARG A 4 -4.78 20.41 -1.60
N LEU A 5 -4.97 19.14 -1.27
CA LEU A 5 -3.97 18.35 -0.58
C LEU A 5 -2.80 18.19 -1.57
N VAL A 6 -1.78 19.02 -1.41
CA VAL A 6 -0.61 19.03 -2.28
C VAL A 6 0.20 17.77 -2.01
N ALA A 7 0.07 16.80 -2.91
CA ALA A 7 1.06 15.77 -3.16
C ALA A 7 2.34 16.39 -3.74
N LEU A 8 3.19 16.90 -2.85
CA LEU A 8 4.60 17.31 -3.01
C LEU A 8 4.94 18.30 -4.15
N ALA A 9 4.97 19.59 -3.80
CA ALA A 9 5.90 20.56 -4.40
C ALA A 9 6.50 21.58 -3.41
N THR A 10 6.20 21.49 -2.11
CA THR A 10 6.78 22.39 -1.10
C THR A 10 6.85 21.67 0.22
N ALA A 11 8.05 21.19 0.61
CA ALA A 11 8.44 20.75 1.96
C ALA A 11 7.33 20.16 2.86
N ALA A 12 6.42 19.37 2.29
CA ALA A 12 5.28 18.82 2.99
C ALA A 12 5.76 17.48 3.54
N ILE A 13 6.02 17.47 4.83
CA ILE A 13 6.21 16.26 5.60
C ILE A 13 5.00 15.36 5.32
N LEU A 14 5.18 14.25 4.61
CA LEU A 14 4.17 13.21 4.48
C LEU A 14 3.99 12.62 5.87
N ILE A 15 3.02 13.16 6.60
CA ILE A 15 2.54 12.56 7.83
C ILE A 15 1.77 11.32 7.42
N ALA A 16 2.46 10.18 7.40
CA ALA A 16 1.89 8.91 6.97
C ALA A 16 1.29 8.22 8.19
N ALA A 17 0.04 7.79 8.08
CA ALA A 17 -0.64 7.10 9.16
C ALA A 17 -0.45 5.58 9.06
N GLY A 18 -0.13 4.97 10.20
CA GLY A 18 0.19 3.57 10.34
C GLY A 18 -0.72 2.84 11.32
N ILE A 19 -1.16 1.62 10.97
CA ILE A 19 -1.77 0.71 11.94
C ILE A 19 -0.60 0.13 12.75
N GLY A 20 -0.41 0.51 14.02
CA GLY A 20 0.84 0.26 14.75
C GLY A 20 1.41 -1.17 14.56
N GLY A 21 2.69 -1.25 14.16
CA GLY A 21 3.37 -2.53 13.86
C GLY A 21 3.01 -3.17 12.51
N ALA A 22 2.14 -2.54 11.72
CA ALA A 22 1.76 -3.02 10.40
C ALA A 22 2.82 -2.72 9.34
N ARG A 23 2.72 -3.45 8.23
CA ARG A 23 3.59 -3.31 7.05
C ARG A 23 3.61 -1.89 6.46
N ALA A 24 2.54 -1.11 6.65
CA ALA A 24 2.45 0.29 6.23
C ALA A 24 3.59 1.16 6.83
N ASP A 25 3.83 1.01 8.13
CA ASP A 25 4.85 1.74 8.89
C ASP A 25 6.26 1.37 8.41
N ALA A 26 6.49 0.07 8.20
CA ALA A 26 7.75 -0.43 7.66
C ALA A 26 8.01 0.12 6.25
N ASN A 27 7.00 0.10 5.37
CA ASN A 27 7.10 0.67 4.04
C ASN A 27 7.45 2.16 4.07
N ALA A 28 6.80 2.95 4.93
CA ALA A 28 7.10 4.38 5.07
C ALA A 28 8.56 4.61 5.52
N ARG A 29 9.08 3.81 6.45
CA ARG A 29 10.49 3.88 6.91
C ARG A 29 11.47 3.48 5.81
N ILE A 30 11.19 2.39 5.10
CA ILE A 30 12.00 1.89 3.97
C ILE A 30 11.95 2.85 2.79
N LEU A 31 10.88 3.63 2.61
CA LEU A 31 10.84 4.66 1.58
C LEU A 31 11.57 5.93 2.03
N LYS A 32 11.42 6.34 3.29
CA LYS A 32 12.05 7.55 3.83
C LYS A 32 13.56 7.52 3.72
N MET A 33 14.19 6.48 4.29
CA MET A 33 15.62 6.48 4.55
C MET A 33 16.48 6.38 3.28
N PRO A 34 16.26 5.43 2.36
CA PRO A 34 17.07 5.29 1.15
C PRO A 34 16.66 6.19 -0.01
N LEU A 35 15.41 6.69 -0.05
CA LEU A 35 14.97 7.60 -1.12
C LEU A 35 15.02 9.08 -0.72
N GLY A 36 15.33 9.38 0.54
CA GLY A 36 15.39 10.77 1.05
C GLY A 36 14.04 11.48 1.01
N LEU A 37 12.93 10.73 1.04
CA LEU A 37 11.60 11.31 0.95
C LEU A 37 11.24 12.04 2.26
N PRO A 38 10.57 13.21 2.19
CA PRO A 38 10.19 13.98 3.36
C PRO A 38 8.98 13.34 4.07
N ILE A 39 9.18 12.20 4.74
CA ILE A 39 8.13 11.45 5.43
C ILE A 39 8.30 11.59 6.95
N GLN A 40 7.22 11.87 7.67
CA GLN A 40 7.13 11.71 9.13
C GLN A 40 6.05 10.68 9.40
N LEU A 41 6.42 9.51 9.90
CA LEU A 41 5.43 8.48 10.21
C LEU A 41 4.72 8.82 11.52
N VAL A 42 3.40 8.90 11.51
CA VAL A 42 2.54 8.91 12.71
C VAL A 42 1.89 7.53 12.82
N SER A 43 2.37 6.76 13.78
CA SER A 43 1.89 5.42 14.08
C SER A 43 0.85 5.46 15.19
N GLY A 44 0.03 4.41 15.30
CA GLY A 44 -0.84 4.18 16.46
C GLY A 44 -2.33 4.25 16.18
N TYR A 45 -2.73 4.51 14.93
CA TYR A 45 -4.13 4.38 14.51
C TYR A 45 -4.56 2.91 14.56
N LYS A 46 -5.81 2.64 14.94
CA LYS A 46 -6.34 1.29 15.06
C LYS A 46 -6.86 0.74 13.73
N GLY A 47 -7.06 1.59 12.72
CA GLY A 47 -7.55 1.18 11.42
C GLY A 47 -7.65 2.32 10.42
N THR A 48 -7.97 1.99 9.16
CA THR A 48 -8.03 2.95 8.04
C THR A 48 -9.12 4.02 8.21
N ALA A 49 -10.18 3.73 8.96
CA ALA A 49 -11.24 4.70 9.25
C ALA A 49 -10.74 5.87 10.12
N GLU A 50 -9.97 5.58 11.17
CA GLU A 50 -9.35 6.63 12.01
C GLU A 50 -8.35 7.46 11.21
N ILE A 51 -7.61 6.82 10.31
CA ILE A 51 -6.70 7.50 9.38
C ILE A 51 -7.47 8.43 8.44
N GLY A 52 -8.62 7.99 7.92
CA GLY A 52 -9.52 8.82 7.11
C GLY A 52 -9.95 10.07 7.84
N LEU A 53 -10.36 9.94 9.10
CA LEU A 53 -10.75 11.09 9.92
C LEU A 53 -9.58 12.04 10.18
N ALA A 54 -8.40 11.49 10.52
CA ALA A 54 -7.18 12.27 10.71
C ALA A 54 -6.76 13.01 9.42
N ALA A 55 -7.00 12.42 8.25
CA ALA A 55 -6.73 13.07 6.97
C ALA A 55 -7.73 14.23 6.73
N SER A 56 -9.03 13.99 6.94
CA SER A 56 -10.06 15.03 6.80
C SER A 56 -9.92 16.17 7.82
N SER A 57 -9.40 15.89 9.02
CA SER A 57 -9.12 16.92 10.03
C SER A 57 -7.81 17.69 9.77
N GLY A 58 -6.97 17.22 8.84
CA GLY A 58 -5.67 17.80 8.53
C GLY A 58 -4.56 17.41 9.52
N GLU A 59 -4.79 16.43 10.39
CA GLU A 59 -3.78 15.85 11.28
C GLU A 59 -2.72 15.09 10.48
N VAL A 60 -3.12 14.39 9.42
CA VAL A 60 -2.22 13.67 8.51
C VAL A 60 -2.41 14.12 7.06
N ALA A 61 -1.31 14.17 6.31
CA ALA A 61 -1.32 14.61 4.91
C ALA A 61 -1.42 13.45 3.92
N GLY A 62 -1.32 12.21 4.39
CA GLY A 62 -1.46 11.05 3.53
C GLY A 62 -1.31 9.74 4.28
N ALA A 63 -1.29 8.66 3.53
CA ALA A 63 -1.17 7.33 4.10
C ALA A 63 -0.56 6.34 3.12
N CYS A 64 -0.13 5.19 3.63
CA CYS A 64 0.52 4.15 2.86
C CYS A 64 -0.15 2.80 3.11
N TRP A 65 -0.98 2.32 2.18
CA TRP A 65 -1.49 0.95 2.18
C TRP A 65 -1.82 0.47 0.75
N SER A 66 -2.47 -0.69 0.61
CA SER A 66 -2.76 -1.29 -0.70
C SER A 66 -3.73 -0.46 -1.56
N TRP A 67 -3.41 -0.32 -2.84
CA TRP A 67 -4.21 0.44 -3.81
C TRP A 67 -5.67 -0.03 -3.88
N GLU A 68 -5.90 -1.33 -3.82
CA GLU A 68 -7.25 -1.92 -3.88
C GLU A 68 -8.13 -1.46 -2.70
N SER A 69 -7.52 -1.29 -1.53
CA SER A 69 -8.23 -0.79 -0.35
C SER A 69 -8.44 0.73 -0.45
N MET A 70 -7.47 1.51 -0.93
CA MET A 70 -7.68 2.95 -1.20
C MET A 70 -8.85 3.16 -2.18
N ARG A 71 -8.92 2.39 -3.26
CA ARG A 71 -9.98 2.48 -4.27
C ARG A 71 -11.37 2.14 -3.73
N SER A 72 -11.47 1.35 -2.67
CA SER A 72 -12.75 1.01 -2.05
C SER A 72 -13.12 1.97 -0.92
N THR A 73 -12.18 2.29 -0.02
CA THR A 73 -12.47 3.09 1.17
C THR A 73 -12.48 4.59 0.88
N TRP A 74 -11.69 5.07 -0.09
CA TRP A 74 -11.49 6.50 -0.37
C TRP A 74 -11.93 6.90 -1.80
N ARG A 75 -12.85 6.13 -2.41
CA ARG A 75 -13.29 6.36 -3.79
C ARG A 75 -13.72 7.81 -4.06
N ALA A 76 -14.60 8.37 -3.25
CA ALA A 76 -15.11 9.73 -3.46
C ALA A 76 -14.01 10.80 -3.43
N ALA A 77 -13.02 10.65 -2.54
CA ALA A 77 -11.88 11.57 -2.43
C ALA A 77 -10.87 11.39 -3.57
N LEU A 78 -10.73 10.18 -4.11
CA LEU A 78 -9.93 9.92 -5.32
C LEU A 78 -10.62 10.50 -6.56
N ASP A 79 -11.93 10.31 -6.70
CA ASP A 79 -12.72 10.79 -7.84
C ASP A 79 -12.79 12.33 -7.87
N SER A 80 -12.86 12.97 -6.70
CA SER A 80 -12.84 14.44 -6.58
C SER A 80 -11.44 15.05 -6.77
N GLY A 81 -10.39 14.24 -6.75
CA GLY A 81 -9.00 14.68 -6.74
C GLY A 81 -8.53 15.30 -5.42
N GLU A 82 -9.32 15.17 -4.35
CA GLU A 82 -8.92 15.58 -2.99
C GLU A 82 -7.74 14.73 -2.48
N VAL A 83 -7.73 13.44 -2.84
CA VAL A 83 -6.62 12.53 -2.62
C VAL A 83 -6.08 12.07 -3.97
N VAL A 84 -4.76 11.98 -4.08
CA VAL A 84 -4.08 11.49 -5.28
C VAL A 84 -3.02 10.45 -4.91
N ALA A 85 -2.81 9.47 -5.79
CA ALA A 85 -1.70 8.54 -5.66
C ALA A 85 -0.39 9.20 -6.09
N VAL A 86 0.62 9.16 -5.23
CA VAL A 86 1.89 9.89 -5.42
C VAL A 86 3.09 8.99 -5.69
N LEU A 87 3.00 7.73 -5.25
CA LEU A 87 4.06 6.76 -5.35
C LEU A 87 3.49 5.35 -5.30
N GLN A 88 3.96 4.49 -6.21
CA GLN A 88 3.63 3.07 -6.23
C GLN A 88 4.77 2.24 -5.64
N THR A 89 4.48 1.37 -4.69
CA THR A 89 5.48 0.44 -4.12
C THR A 89 5.36 -0.99 -4.65
N SER A 90 4.43 -1.22 -5.58
CA SER A 90 4.23 -2.49 -6.26
C SER A 90 5.45 -2.87 -7.11
N THR A 91 5.51 -4.16 -7.49
CA THR A 91 6.53 -4.66 -8.43
C THR A 91 6.29 -4.19 -9.86
N ARG A 92 5.03 -3.93 -10.22
CA ARG A 92 4.58 -3.44 -11.53
C ARG A 92 3.59 -2.30 -11.32
N ALA A 93 3.65 -1.30 -12.20
CA ALA A 93 2.69 -0.20 -12.18
C ALA A 93 1.27 -0.73 -12.44
N PHE A 94 0.28 -0.19 -11.74
CA PHE A 94 -1.12 -0.44 -12.05
C PHE A 94 -1.50 0.29 -13.35
N PRO A 95 -2.32 -0.30 -14.24
CA PRO A 95 -2.71 0.32 -15.50
C PRO A 95 -3.40 1.68 -15.32
N ASP A 96 -4.22 1.82 -14.27
CA ASP A 96 -4.94 3.04 -13.90
C ASP A 96 -4.05 4.09 -13.20
N LEU A 97 -2.80 3.75 -12.87
CA LEU A 97 -1.82 4.64 -12.24
C LEU A 97 -0.52 4.76 -13.05
N ALA A 98 -0.56 4.58 -14.36
CA ALA A 98 0.64 4.58 -15.21
C ALA A 98 1.49 5.86 -15.08
N ALA A 99 0.87 7.01 -14.75
CA ALA A 99 1.57 8.28 -14.54
C ALA A 99 2.24 8.41 -13.17
N VAL A 100 1.91 7.55 -12.20
CA VAL A 100 2.46 7.60 -10.84
C VAL A 100 3.76 6.81 -10.80
N PRO A 101 4.88 7.37 -10.33
CA PRO A 101 6.17 6.70 -10.35
C PRO A 101 6.21 5.47 -9.43
N LEU A 102 7.07 4.50 -9.77
CA LEU A 102 7.40 3.38 -8.89
C LEU A 102 8.49 3.82 -7.90
N GLY A 103 8.37 3.45 -6.63
CA GLY A 103 9.41 3.69 -5.62
C GLY A 103 10.77 3.14 -6.04
N LEU A 104 10.77 2.00 -6.76
CA LEU A 104 11.98 1.41 -7.29
C LEU A 104 12.66 2.29 -8.35
N SER A 105 11.93 3.10 -9.13
CA SER A 105 12.53 4.02 -10.11
C SER A 105 13.15 5.26 -9.47
N LEU A 106 12.80 5.56 -8.21
CA LEU A 106 13.41 6.64 -7.45
C LEU A 106 14.71 6.21 -6.72
N ALA A 107 15.00 4.91 -6.66
CA ALA A 107 16.16 4.36 -5.98
C ALA A 107 17.46 4.59 -6.78
N LYS A 108 18.33 5.45 -6.24
CA LYS A 108 19.61 5.83 -6.87
C LYS A 108 20.74 4.83 -6.60
N THR A 109 20.71 4.12 -5.48
CA THR A 109 21.75 3.16 -5.07
C THR A 109 21.23 1.72 -5.13
N ASP A 110 22.15 0.76 -5.25
CA ASP A 110 21.80 -0.66 -5.21
C ASP A 110 21.24 -1.09 -3.86
N GLU A 111 21.76 -0.51 -2.77
CA GLU A 111 21.22 -0.70 -1.43
C GLU A 111 19.76 -0.23 -1.33
N ALA A 112 19.44 0.95 -1.88
CA ALA A 112 18.07 1.45 -1.91
C ALA A 112 17.13 0.51 -2.69
N ARG A 113 17.60 0.00 -3.84
CA ARG A 113 16.84 -0.97 -4.65
C ARG A 113 16.63 -2.28 -3.90
N GLN A 114 17.64 -2.78 -3.21
CA GLN A 114 17.59 -3.99 -2.38
C GLN A 114 16.58 -3.82 -1.24
N LEU A 115 16.64 -2.72 -0.50
CA LEU A 115 15.71 -2.44 0.61
C LEU A 115 14.26 -2.40 0.14
N ILE A 116 13.96 -1.77 -1.00
CA ILE A 116 12.60 -1.74 -1.56
C ILE A 116 12.14 -3.13 -2.01
N LYS A 117 13.00 -3.87 -2.73
CA LYS A 117 12.66 -5.22 -3.20
C LYS A 117 12.41 -6.17 -2.03
N VAL A 118 13.34 -6.25 -1.09
CA VAL A 118 13.31 -7.21 0.02
C VAL A 118 12.36 -6.79 1.13
N GLY A 119 12.31 -5.50 1.45
CA GLY A 119 11.52 -4.99 2.58
C GLY A 119 10.06 -4.68 2.23
N ILE A 120 9.75 -4.39 0.97
CA ILE A 120 8.40 -4.00 0.54
C ILE A 120 7.80 -5.01 -0.44
N GLN A 121 8.47 -5.28 -1.56
CA GLN A 121 7.89 -6.04 -2.67
C GLN A 121 7.79 -7.55 -2.37
N ASN A 122 8.84 -8.17 -1.86
CA ASN A 122 8.85 -9.61 -1.57
C ASN A 122 7.81 -9.99 -0.49
N PRO A 123 7.69 -9.27 0.66
CA PRO A 123 6.67 -9.57 1.66
C PRO A 123 5.25 -9.32 1.13
N ALA A 124 5.08 -8.38 0.19
CA ALA A 124 3.79 -8.15 -0.45
C ALA A 124 3.34 -9.35 -1.31
N ALA A 125 4.25 -10.10 -1.92
CA ALA A 125 3.93 -11.25 -2.78
C ALA A 125 3.24 -12.39 -2.03
N PHE A 126 3.48 -12.53 -0.72
CA PHE A 126 2.89 -13.58 0.13
C PHE A 126 2.01 -12.99 1.24
N ALA A 127 1.51 -11.77 1.04
CA ALA A 127 0.82 -10.96 2.04
C ALA A 127 -0.48 -11.55 2.60
N ARG A 128 -1.15 -12.41 1.83
CA ARG A 128 -2.51 -12.92 2.13
C ARG A 128 -2.55 -14.43 1.81
N PRO A 129 -1.79 -15.27 2.53
CA PRO A 129 -1.78 -16.69 2.26
C PRO A 129 -3.11 -17.30 2.69
N LEU A 130 -3.65 -18.19 1.87
CA LEU A 130 -4.70 -19.11 2.31
C LEU A 130 -4.01 -20.27 3.05
N THR A 131 -4.19 -20.32 4.36
CA THR A 131 -3.61 -21.37 5.21
C THR A 131 -4.70 -22.30 5.73
N LEU A 132 -4.29 -23.54 6.03
CA LEU A 132 -5.14 -24.57 6.63
C LEU A 132 -4.51 -25.00 7.95
N PRO A 133 -5.30 -25.50 8.93
CA PRO A 133 -4.76 -25.97 10.19
C PRO A 133 -3.69 -27.06 9.99
N PRO A 134 -2.68 -27.13 10.89
CA PRO A 134 -1.74 -28.24 10.91
C PRO A 134 -2.46 -29.59 10.96
N GLY A 135 -1.94 -30.60 10.25
CA GLY A 135 -2.54 -31.93 10.20
C GLY A 135 -3.73 -32.07 9.23
N THR A 136 -4.10 -31.03 8.48
CA THR A 136 -5.12 -31.16 7.43
C THR A 136 -4.72 -32.25 6.42
N PRO A 137 -5.58 -33.26 6.15
CA PRO A 137 -5.28 -34.34 5.23
C PRO A 137 -4.85 -33.85 3.83
N LYS A 138 -3.86 -34.52 3.22
CA LYS A 138 -3.23 -34.08 1.96
C LYS A 138 -4.24 -33.96 0.82
N ASP A 139 -5.19 -34.87 0.74
CA ASP A 139 -6.28 -34.86 -0.24
C ASP A 139 -7.16 -33.60 -0.09
N ARG A 140 -7.49 -33.19 1.14
CA ARG A 140 -8.23 -31.95 1.43
C ARG A 140 -7.46 -30.70 1.02
N VAL A 141 -6.16 -30.66 1.32
CA VAL A 141 -5.28 -29.56 0.88
C VAL A 141 -5.26 -29.45 -0.63
N LEU A 142 -5.11 -30.58 -1.34
CA LEU A 142 -5.08 -30.61 -2.80
C LEU A 142 -6.41 -30.19 -3.41
N LEU A 143 -7.53 -30.63 -2.85
CA LEU A 143 -8.87 -30.24 -3.27
C LEU A 143 -9.08 -28.72 -3.14
N LEU A 144 -8.82 -28.15 -1.97
CA LEU A 144 -9.00 -26.71 -1.74
C LEU A 144 -8.06 -25.87 -2.61
N ARG A 145 -6.81 -26.32 -2.80
CA ARG A 145 -5.87 -25.65 -3.71
C ARG A 145 -6.32 -25.71 -5.17
N LYS A 146 -6.97 -26.80 -5.59
CA LYS A 146 -7.54 -26.93 -6.93
C LYS A 146 -8.72 -25.97 -7.08
N ALA A 147 -9.69 -26.04 -6.17
CA ALA A 147 -10.88 -25.20 -6.18
C ALA A 147 -10.52 -23.70 -6.20
N PHE A 148 -9.60 -23.26 -5.33
CA PHE A 148 -9.15 -21.87 -5.32
C PHE A 148 -8.57 -21.42 -6.67
N ARG A 149 -7.73 -22.26 -7.31
CA ARG A 149 -7.16 -21.96 -8.63
C ARG A 149 -8.20 -21.94 -9.75
N GLU A 150 -9.25 -22.75 -9.64
CA GLU A 150 -10.36 -22.78 -10.59
C GLU A 150 -11.23 -21.54 -10.44
N THR A 151 -11.58 -21.14 -9.22
CA THR A 151 -12.31 -19.89 -8.94
C THR A 151 -11.62 -18.67 -9.52
N LEU A 152 -10.29 -18.54 -9.36
CA LEU A 152 -9.54 -17.40 -9.93
C LEU A 152 -9.50 -17.37 -11.47
N LYS A 153 -9.82 -18.49 -12.14
CA LYS A 153 -9.89 -18.59 -13.60
C LYS A 153 -11.31 -18.46 -14.13
N ASP A 154 -12.32 -18.56 -13.27
CA ASP A 154 -13.72 -18.50 -13.65
C ASP A 154 -14.07 -17.09 -14.18
N PRO A 155 -14.58 -16.97 -15.41
CA PRO A 155 -15.02 -15.69 -15.96
C PRO A 155 -16.07 -14.97 -15.11
N ALA A 156 -16.92 -15.72 -14.39
CA ALA A 156 -17.97 -15.16 -13.54
C ALA A 156 -17.44 -14.60 -12.21
N TYR A 157 -16.19 -14.90 -11.83
CA TYR A 157 -15.58 -14.45 -10.57
C TYR A 157 -14.86 -13.08 -10.68
N LYS A 158 -14.66 -12.55 -11.89
CA LYS A 158 -13.85 -11.34 -12.13
C LYS A 158 -14.50 -10.04 -11.67
#